data_AF-A0A6J2YKU3-F1
#
_entry.id   AF-A0A6J2YKU3-F1
#
_cell.length_a   1.000
_cell.length_b   1.000
_cell.length_c   1.000
_cell.angle_alpha   90.00
_cell.angle_beta   90.00
_cell.angle_gamma   90.00
#
_symmetry.space_group_name_H-M   'P 1'
#
loop_
_entity.id
_entity.type
_entity.pdbx_description
1 polymer ?
#
loop_
_entity_poly.entity_id
_entity_poly.type
_entity_poly.pdbx_seq_one_letter_code
_entity_poly.pdbx_strand_id
1 'polypeptide(L)'
;MKSDLNRMLDERYTNIGLCDWTTMSIDIKNVIGKLCKLLNLIYQTNLKPEYFRLSKFNKTDENVVSVLWNLLFKMLNKNNILEVKGTLADLKYTRKQFYFNTTEHCGSRELLLAISFILCLCLNSQLEKHLEVSVFSENYFFDITSIENISLDFDKLNEEELQNFKKWIEGKISSNENMIYEYSHQITQMYNKLNNNLCVKANGSLTIFELLALNNQSCTEHFINNSEPVLHQLNAYTEWLKHEKIFWKWMESVLYEERKV
;
A
#
# COMPACT_ATOMS: atom_id res chain seq x y z
N MET A 1 23.85 -12.80 -4.73
CA MET A 1 22.80 -13.51 -5.51
C MET A 1 22.18 -14.69 -4.74
N LYS A 2 22.96 -15.59 -4.12
CA LYS A 2 22.52 -16.51 -3.04
C LYS A 2 22.22 -15.81 -1.70
N SER A 3 22.34 -14.48 -1.64
CA SER A 3 22.61 -13.73 -0.40
C SER A 3 21.61 -12.62 -0.09
N ASP A 4 20.66 -12.31 -0.96
CA ASP A 4 19.70 -11.22 -0.69
C ASP A 4 18.28 -11.74 -0.78
N LEU A 5 17.84 -12.32 -1.91
CA LEU A 5 16.56 -13.03 -1.92
C LEU A 5 16.61 -14.31 -1.06
N ASN A 6 17.63 -15.15 -1.22
CA ASN A 6 17.82 -16.33 -0.36
C ASN A 6 18.12 -15.97 1.11
N ARG A 7 18.79 -14.84 1.41
CA ARG A 7 18.98 -14.39 2.81
C ARG A 7 17.67 -13.88 3.41
N MET A 8 16.88 -13.12 2.65
CA MET A 8 15.55 -12.67 3.05
C MET A 8 14.54 -13.84 3.18
N LEU A 9 14.73 -14.92 2.41
CA LEU A 9 13.94 -16.15 2.49
C LEU A 9 14.44 -17.09 3.62
N ASP A 10 15.75 -17.19 3.84
CA ASP A 10 16.38 -18.01 4.90
C ASP A 10 16.13 -17.41 6.30
N GLU A 11 16.12 -16.08 6.45
CA GLU A 11 15.76 -15.42 7.71
C GLU A 11 14.28 -15.59 8.09
N ARG A 12 13.40 -15.85 7.11
CA ARG A 12 11.96 -16.07 7.37
C ARG A 12 11.58 -17.55 7.53
N TYR A 13 12.32 -18.50 6.96
CA TYR A 13 11.83 -19.87 6.79
C TYR A 13 12.90 -20.95 6.99
N THR A 14 13.35 -21.13 8.23
CA THR A 14 13.99 -22.39 8.66
C THR A 14 12.92 -23.45 8.97
N ASN A 15 12.87 -24.46 8.10
CA ASN A 15 12.01 -25.66 8.09
C ASN A 15 10.83 -25.57 7.13
N ILE A 16 10.84 -26.44 6.12
CA ILE A 16 9.74 -27.37 5.81
C ILE A 16 10.27 -28.47 4.89
N GLY A 17 9.93 -29.71 5.26
CA GLY A 17 10.31 -30.94 4.58
C GLY A 17 9.69 -31.14 3.20
N LEU A 18 10.19 -32.18 2.54
CA LEU A 18 9.82 -32.65 1.22
C LEU A 18 8.30 -32.88 1.09
N CYS A 19 7.67 -32.25 0.09
CA CYS A 19 6.29 -32.52 -0.31
C CYS A 19 6.25 -32.81 -1.82
N ASP A 20 5.39 -33.76 -2.19
CA ASP A 20 5.21 -34.28 -3.54
C ASP A 20 4.83 -33.20 -4.57
N TRP A 21 5.44 -33.29 -5.75
CA TRP A 21 5.39 -32.26 -6.81
C TRP A 21 4.01 -32.09 -7.47
N THR A 22 3.16 -33.12 -7.44
CA THR A 22 1.81 -33.10 -8.03
C THR A 22 0.82 -32.30 -7.18
N THR A 23 0.86 -32.45 -5.85
CA THR A 23 0.08 -31.66 -4.89
C THR A 23 0.50 -30.18 -4.96
N MET A 24 1.82 -29.93 -5.09
CA MET A 24 2.39 -28.59 -5.19
C MET A 24 1.92 -27.80 -6.44
N SER A 25 1.56 -28.48 -7.53
CA SER A 25 1.08 -27.85 -8.77
C SER A 25 -0.37 -27.36 -8.70
N ILE A 26 -1.23 -27.99 -7.90
CA ILE A 26 -2.62 -27.54 -7.67
C ILE A 26 -2.63 -26.40 -6.66
N ASP A 27 -1.79 -26.53 -5.62
CA ASP A 27 -1.64 -25.52 -4.60
C ASP A 27 -1.10 -24.20 -5.17
N ILE A 28 -0.12 -24.24 -6.08
CA ILE A 28 0.47 -23.01 -6.63
C ILE A 28 -0.52 -22.19 -7.46
N LYS A 29 -1.40 -22.83 -8.25
CA LYS A 29 -2.41 -22.10 -9.02
C LYS A 29 -3.36 -21.35 -8.09
N ASN A 30 -3.75 -21.99 -7.00
CA ASN A 30 -4.59 -21.38 -5.97
C ASN A 30 -3.85 -20.26 -5.23
N VAL A 31 -2.58 -20.46 -4.87
CA VAL A 31 -1.75 -19.47 -4.20
C VAL A 31 -1.56 -18.21 -5.06
N ILE A 32 -1.21 -18.37 -6.35
CA ILE A 32 -1.11 -17.25 -7.29
C ILE A 32 -2.47 -16.57 -7.45
N GLY A 33 -3.57 -17.34 -7.48
CA GLY A 33 -4.93 -16.79 -7.48
C GLY A 33 -5.21 -15.87 -6.29
N LYS A 34 -4.80 -16.29 -5.08
CA LYS A 34 -4.92 -15.47 -3.86
C LYS A 34 -4.08 -14.19 -3.96
N LEU A 35 -2.85 -14.28 -4.46
CA LEU A 35 -2.00 -13.10 -4.69
C LEU A 35 -2.62 -12.13 -5.71
N CYS A 36 -3.09 -12.64 -6.85
CA CYS A 36 -3.74 -11.79 -7.86
C CYS A 36 -4.97 -11.08 -7.27
N LYS A 37 -5.78 -11.78 -6.47
CA LYS A 37 -6.92 -11.17 -5.78
C LYS A 37 -6.47 -10.02 -4.90
N LEU A 38 -5.45 -10.22 -4.07
CA LEU A 38 -4.89 -9.17 -3.21
C LEU A 38 -4.38 -7.97 -4.02
N LEU A 39 -3.54 -8.20 -5.03
CA LEU A 39 -2.94 -7.13 -5.82
C LEU A 39 -3.96 -6.35 -6.66
N ASN A 40 -5.01 -7.02 -7.13
CA ASN A 40 -6.11 -6.36 -7.82
C ASN A 40 -6.91 -5.47 -6.87
N LEU A 41 -7.06 -5.86 -5.59
CA LEU A 41 -7.75 -5.05 -4.57
C LEU A 41 -6.92 -3.84 -4.11
N ILE A 42 -5.59 -3.98 -4.01
CA ILE A 42 -4.70 -2.87 -3.59
C ILE A 42 -4.46 -1.91 -4.75
N TYR A 43 -4.05 -2.42 -5.91
CA TYR A 43 -3.58 -1.60 -7.03
C TYR A 43 -4.61 -1.42 -8.14
N GLN A 44 -5.82 -1.96 -8.02
CA GLN A 44 -6.87 -1.86 -9.05
C GLN A 44 -6.34 -2.27 -10.44
N THR A 45 -5.71 -3.45 -10.49
CA THR A 45 -5.20 -4.04 -11.73
C THR A 45 -6.05 -5.24 -12.14
N ASN A 46 -5.83 -5.76 -13.35
CA ASN A 46 -6.53 -6.95 -13.87
C ASN A 46 -5.54 -8.11 -14.02
N LEU A 47 -4.84 -8.45 -12.94
CA LEU A 47 -3.88 -9.56 -12.92
C LEU A 47 -4.62 -10.89 -12.92
N LYS A 48 -4.12 -11.82 -13.75
CA LYS A 48 -4.58 -13.20 -13.83
C LYS A 48 -3.44 -14.15 -13.45
N PRO A 49 -3.73 -15.29 -12.82
CA PRO A 49 -2.69 -16.29 -12.50
C PRO A 49 -1.93 -16.80 -13.73
N GLU A 50 -2.59 -16.78 -14.89
CA GLU A 50 -1.98 -17.16 -16.15
C GLU A 50 -0.79 -16.27 -16.53
N TYR A 51 -0.82 -14.98 -16.18
CA TYR A 51 0.29 -14.06 -16.47
C TYR A 51 1.55 -14.47 -15.71
N PHE A 52 1.44 -14.88 -14.45
CA PHE A 52 2.56 -15.42 -13.66
C PHE A 52 3.11 -16.71 -14.26
N ARG A 53 2.22 -17.59 -14.75
CA ARG A 53 2.59 -18.86 -15.39
C ARG A 53 3.35 -18.62 -16.70
N LEU A 54 2.88 -17.70 -17.53
CA LEU A 54 3.51 -17.31 -18.81
C LEU A 54 4.86 -16.63 -18.56
N SER A 55 4.93 -15.73 -17.58
CA SER A 55 6.16 -15.06 -17.16
C SER A 55 7.23 -16.02 -16.66
N LYS A 56 6.88 -17.11 -15.97
CA LYS A 56 7.85 -18.14 -15.59
C LYS A 56 8.64 -18.65 -16.79
N PHE A 57 8.00 -18.82 -17.95
CA PHE A 57 8.64 -19.28 -19.19
C PHE A 57 9.10 -18.15 -20.11
N ASN A 58 9.13 -16.91 -19.60
CA ASN A 58 9.49 -15.71 -20.35
C ASN A 58 8.70 -15.55 -21.66
N LYS A 59 7.42 -15.96 -21.67
CA LYS A 59 6.55 -15.73 -22.83
C LYS A 59 6.16 -14.25 -22.87
N THR A 60 6.64 -13.55 -23.88
CA THR A 60 6.49 -12.10 -24.05
C THR A 60 5.26 -11.75 -24.88
N ASP A 61 4.09 -12.24 -24.47
CA ASP A 61 2.84 -11.71 -25.03
C ASP A 61 2.73 -10.23 -24.60
N GLU A 62 2.47 -9.33 -25.54
CA GLU A 62 2.41 -7.87 -25.29
C GLU A 62 1.41 -7.51 -24.17
N ASN A 63 0.31 -8.26 -24.09
CA ASN A 63 -0.69 -8.13 -23.04
C ASN A 63 -0.16 -8.48 -21.64
N VAL A 64 0.79 -9.42 -21.53
CA VAL A 64 1.36 -9.81 -20.22
C VAL A 64 2.37 -8.76 -19.76
N VAL A 65 3.25 -8.33 -20.67
CA VAL A 65 4.30 -7.34 -20.38
C VAL A 65 3.70 -6.00 -19.95
N SER A 66 2.70 -5.51 -20.68
CA SER A 66 2.00 -4.26 -20.37
C SER A 66 1.31 -4.28 -18.99
N VAL A 67 0.62 -5.38 -18.64
CA VAL A 67 -0.05 -5.52 -17.34
C VAL A 67 0.96 -5.55 -16.19
N LEU A 68 2.10 -6.22 -16.36
CA LEU A 68 3.14 -6.31 -15.32
C LEU A 68 3.87 -4.96 -15.13
N TRP A 69 4.10 -4.20 -16.21
CA TRP A 69 4.60 -2.83 -16.10
C TRP A 69 3.61 -1.91 -15.38
N ASN A 70 2.33 -1.97 -15.74
CA ASN A 70 1.29 -1.20 -15.07
C ASN A 70 1.24 -1.51 -13.57
N LEU A 71 1.42 -2.78 -13.18
CA LEU A 71 1.54 -3.14 -11.78
C LEU A 71 2.74 -2.47 -11.11
N LEU A 72 3.94 -2.53 -11.72
CA LEU A 72 5.14 -1.90 -11.16
C LEU A 72 4.99 -0.37 -11.02
N PHE A 73 4.39 0.29 -12.01
CA PHE A 73 4.08 1.72 -11.95
C PHE A 73 3.23 2.06 -10.73
N LYS A 74 2.17 1.28 -10.49
CA LYS A 74 1.30 1.47 -9.33
C LYS A 74 1.97 1.13 -8.01
N MET A 75 2.73 0.03 -7.94
CA MET A 75 3.44 -0.39 -6.73
C MET A 75 4.48 0.64 -6.25
N LEU A 76 5.14 1.32 -7.19
CA LEU A 76 6.18 2.30 -6.92
C LEU A 76 5.70 3.75 -7.01
N ASN A 77 4.43 3.97 -7.37
CA ASN A 77 3.85 5.28 -7.68
C ASN A 77 4.71 6.09 -8.66
N LYS A 78 5.04 5.47 -9.81
CA LYS A 78 5.88 6.03 -10.89
C LYS A 78 5.15 5.94 -12.22
N ASN A 79 5.47 6.84 -13.14
CA ASN A 79 4.79 6.93 -14.44
C ASN A 79 5.70 6.57 -15.63
N ASN A 80 7.00 6.37 -15.39
CA ASN A 80 7.97 6.12 -16.44
C ASN A 80 8.86 4.91 -16.09
N ILE A 81 9.19 4.10 -17.11
CA ILE A 81 10.11 2.96 -17.04
C ILE A 81 11.45 3.36 -16.43
N LEU A 82 12.00 4.52 -16.81
CA LEU A 82 13.29 4.99 -16.30
C LEU A 82 13.24 5.29 -14.80
N GLU A 83 12.13 5.85 -14.31
CA GLU A 83 11.94 6.11 -12.88
C GLU A 83 11.78 4.82 -12.08
N VAL A 84 11.04 3.85 -12.63
CA VAL A 84 10.92 2.51 -12.02
C VAL A 84 12.29 1.84 -11.92
N LYS A 85 13.09 1.90 -12.99
CA LYS A 85 14.46 1.38 -13.00
C LYS A 85 15.36 2.10 -12.00
N GLY A 86 15.32 3.43 -11.95
CA GLY A 86 16.07 4.21 -10.97
C GLY A 86 15.71 3.80 -9.54
N THR A 87 14.41 3.74 -9.25
CA THR A 87 13.92 3.32 -7.91
C THR A 87 14.36 1.90 -7.56
N LEU A 88 14.27 0.95 -8.50
CA LEU A 88 14.75 -0.41 -8.28
C LEU A 88 16.28 -0.48 -8.08
N ALA A 89 17.04 0.38 -8.76
CA ALA A 89 18.48 0.47 -8.57
C ALA A 89 18.83 1.03 -7.18
N ASP A 90 18.10 2.06 -6.73
CA ASP A 90 18.23 2.63 -5.38
C ASP A 90 17.90 1.59 -4.30
N LEU A 91 16.91 0.74 -4.55
CA LEU A 91 16.54 -0.41 -3.73
C LEU A 91 17.52 -1.59 -3.85
N LYS A 92 18.63 -1.44 -4.59
CA LYS A 92 19.68 -2.45 -4.80
C LYS A 92 19.19 -3.71 -5.53
N TYR A 93 18.22 -3.58 -6.42
CA TYR A 93 17.86 -4.66 -7.33
C TYR A 93 18.98 -4.85 -8.38
N THR A 94 19.61 -6.03 -8.39
CA THR A 94 20.90 -6.26 -9.10
C THR A 94 20.78 -7.00 -10.43
N ARG A 95 19.56 -7.33 -10.91
CA ARG A 95 19.41 -8.10 -12.16
C ARG A 95 19.69 -7.24 -13.39
N LYS A 96 20.83 -7.49 -14.04
CA LYS A 96 21.28 -6.71 -15.21
C LYS A 96 20.31 -6.79 -16.39
N GLN A 97 19.70 -7.96 -16.65
CA GLN A 97 18.74 -8.18 -17.74
C GLN A 97 17.54 -7.22 -17.67
N PHE A 98 17.09 -6.88 -16.47
CA PHE A 98 16.05 -5.87 -16.26
C PHE A 98 16.48 -4.47 -16.73
N TYR A 99 17.74 -4.10 -16.52
CA TYR A 99 18.25 -2.76 -16.86
C TYR A 99 18.66 -2.62 -18.33
N PHE A 100 19.12 -3.68 -18.99
CA PHE A 100 19.66 -3.63 -20.35
C PHE A 100 18.67 -3.08 -21.40
N ASN A 101 17.37 -3.33 -21.26
CA ASN A 101 16.39 -2.91 -22.27
C ASN A 101 15.83 -1.52 -21.95
N THR A 102 16.24 -0.47 -22.66
CA THR A 102 15.71 0.89 -22.49
C THR A 102 14.27 1.07 -22.98
N THR A 103 13.69 0.05 -23.61
CA THR A 103 12.34 0.00 -24.18
C THR A 103 11.41 -0.95 -23.41
N GLU A 104 10.11 -0.92 -23.72
CA GLU A 104 9.08 -1.82 -23.15
C GLU A 104 9.37 -3.32 -23.32
N HIS A 105 10.35 -3.70 -24.15
CA HIS A 105 10.75 -5.07 -24.46
C HIS A 105 11.50 -5.79 -23.32
N CYS A 106 11.19 -5.47 -22.06
CA CYS A 106 11.64 -6.26 -20.92
C CYS A 106 10.94 -7.63 -20.93
N GLY A 107 11.70 -8.71 -20.72
CA GLY A 107 11.13 -10.05 -20.65
C GLY A 107 10.09 -10.15 -19.53
N SER A 108 8.96 -10.80 -19.78
CA SER A 108 7.88 -10.97 -18.80
C SER A 108 8.36 -11.69 -17.52
N ARG A 109 9.44 -12.48 -17.62
CA ARG A 109 10.13 -13.09 -16.47
C ARG A 109 10.86 -12.06 -15.61
N GLU A 110 11.61 -11.15 -16.22
CA GLU A 110 12.35 -10.12 -15.47
C GLU A 110 11.38 -9.19 -14.73
N LEU A 111 10.24 -8.87 -15.36
CA LEU A 111 9.17 -8.11 -14.70
C LEU A 111 8.58 -8.87 -13.52
N LEU A 112 8.31 -10.17 -13.68
CA LEU A 112 7.83 -11.00 -12.58
C LEU A 112 8.83 -11.00 -11.41
N LEU A 113 10.12 -11.11 -11.69
CA LEU A 113 11.16 -11.08 -10.66
C LEU A 113 11.28 -9.71 -9.97
N ALA A 114 11.15 -8.63 -10.72
CA ALA A 114 11.11 -7.27 -10.15
C ALA A 114 9.88 -7.06 -9.27
N ILE A 115 8.70 -7.52 -9.72
CA ILE A 115 7.46 -7.47 -8.93
C ILE A 115 7.63 -8.28 -7.64
N SER A 116 8.13 -9.51 -7.73
CA SER A 116 8.40 -10.36 -6.56
C SER A 116 9.39 -9.71 -5.58
N PHE A 117 10.40 -9.01 -6.08
CA PHE A 117 11.32 -8.25 -5.23
C PHE A 117 10.61 -7.14 -4.47
N ILE A 118 9.79 -6.33 -5.15
CA ILE A 118 9.01 -5.26 -4.50
C ILE A 118 7.96 -5.83 -3.54
N LEU A 119 7.29 -6.93 -3.89
CA LEU A 119 6.34 -7.62 -3.01
C LEU A 119 6.97 -8.01 -1.68
N CYS A 120 8.21 -8.50 -1.72
CA CYS A 120 8.94 -8.89 -0.51
C CYS A 120 9.27 -7.69 0.40
N LEU A 121 9.55 -6.53 -0.19
CA LEU A 121 9.96 -5.33 0.53
C LEU A 121 8.81 -4.44 1.01
N CYS A 122 7.76 -4.30 0.20
CA CYS A 122 6.82 -3.20 0.34
C CYS A 122 5.36 -3.62 0.54
N LEU A 123 5.00 -4.90 0.44
CA LEU A 123 3.58 -5.29 0.51
C LEU A 123 2.91 -4.85 1.83
N ASN A 124 3.59 -5.04 2.96
CA ASN A 124 3.06 -4.69 4.28
C ASN A 124 2.93 -3.17 4.44
N SER A 125 3.98 -2.42 4.09
CA SER A 125 3.98 -0.96 4.21
C SER A 125 2.98 -0.30 3.27
N GLN A 126 2.68 -0.91 2.12
CA GLN A 126 1.63 -0.43 1.23
C GLN A 126 0.24 -0.67 1.84
N LEU A 127 0.01 -1.82 2.48
CA LEU A 127 -1.23 -2.06 3.21
C LEU A 127 -1.41 -1.10 4.40
N GLU A 128 -0.35 -0.84 5.16
CA GLU A 128 -0.37 0.14 6.25
C GLU A 128 -0.77 1.54 5.76
N LYS A 129 -0.19 2.01 4.65
CA LYS A 129 -0.58 3.29 4.03
C LYS A 129 -2.05 3.31 3.61
N HIS A 130 -2.56 2.21 3.06
CA HIS A 130 -3.98 2.11 2.74
C HIS A 130 -4.87 2.16 3.98
N LEU A 131 -4.42 1.59 5.11
CA LEU A 131 -5.13 1.65 6.39
C LEU A 131 -5.09 3.05 7.01
N GLU A 132 -3.97 3.78 6.90
CA GLU A 132 -3.82 5.16 7.40
C GLU A 132 -4.79 6.15 6.74
N VAL A 133 -5.20 5.88 5.50
CA VAL A 133 -6.18 6.69 4.75
C VAL A 133 -7.63 6.19 4.95
N SER A 134 -7.79 5.01 5.54
CA SER A 134 -9.11 4.38 5.71
C SER A 134 -9.89 4.91 6.90
N VAL A 135 -11.18 4.55 6.98
CA VAL A 135 -12.08 4.87 8.11
C VAL A 135 -11.61 4.35 9.47
N PHE A 136 -10.65 3.43 9.49
CA PHE A 136 -10.06 2.89 10.71
C PHE A 136 -8.87 3.71 11.23
N SER A 137 -8.45 4.73 10.49
CA SER A 137 -7.39 5.64 10.91
C SER A 137 -7.85 6.54 12.04
N GLU A 138 -7.00 6.75 13.05
CA GLU A 138 -7.25 7.71 14.13
C GLU A 138 -7.43 9.14 13.62
N ASN A 139 -6.79 9.45 12.49
CA ASN A 139 -6.82 10.76 11.85
C ASN A 139 -7.86 10.86 10.73
N TYR A 140 -8.75 9.88 10.60
CA TYR A 140 -9.78 9.92 9.57
C TYR A 140 -10.76 11.06 9.84
N PHE A 141 -10.72 12.08 8.99
CA PHE A 141 -11.61 13.23 9.09
C PHE A 141 -12.63 13.19 7.96
N PHE A 142 -13.91 13.14 8.33
CA PHE A 142 -15.00 13.32 7.37
C PHE A 142 -15.22 14.83 7.21
N ASP A 143 -14.85 15.36 6.05
CA ASP A 143 -14.88 16.80 5.79
C ASP A 143 -16.34 17.28 5.64
N ILE A 144 -16.86 17.95 6.66
CA ILE A 144 -18.25 18.45 6.70
C ILE A 144 -18.34 19.90 6.19
N THR A 145 -17.21 20.60 5.99
CA THR A 145 -17.24 22.05 5.75
C THR A 145 -16.41 22.49 4.55
N SER A 146 -17.09 23.13 3.60
CA SER A 146 -16.47 23.89 2.52
C SER A 146 -15.62 25.03 3.08
N ILE A 147 -14.32 25.01 2.79
CA ILE A 147 -13.40 26.11 3.09
C ILE A 147 -13.82 27.33 2.27
N GLU A 148 -14.30 28.39 2.95
CA GLU A 148 -14.50 29.68 2.30
C GLU A 148 -13.13 30.29 1.98
N ASN A 149 -12.83 30.41 0.69
CA ASN A 149 -11.63 31.09 0.22
C ASN A 149 -11.79 32.60 0.47
N ILE A 150 -11.08 33.12 1.46
CA ILE A 150 -11.00 34.55 1.72
C ILE A 150 -10.13 35.17 0.61
N SER A 151 -10.76 35.92 -0.29
CA SER A 151 -10.08 36.78 -1.25
C SER A 151 -9.65 38.07 -0.54
N LEU A 152 -8.35 38.35 -0.52
CA LEU A 152 -7.79 39.61 -0.03
C LEU A 152 -7.14 40.37 -1.17
N ASP A 153 -7.45 41.65 -1.27
CA ASP A 153 -7.01 42.57 -2.31
C ASP A 153 -5.74 43.31 -1.83
N PHE A 154 -4.57 42.72 -2.09
CA PHE A 154 -3.27 43.15 -1.55
C PHE A 154 -2.71 44.43 -2.20
N ASP A 155 -3.28 44.87 -3.33
CA ASP A 155 -2.73 45.95 -4.17
C ASP A 155 -2.91 47.37 -3.59
N LYS A 156 -3.50 47.51 -2.40
CA LYS A 156 -3.82 48.80 -1.76
C LYS A 156 -3.03 49.13 -0.50
N LEU A 157 -2.13 48.24 -0.06
CA LEU A 157 -1.45 48.37 1.24
C LEU A 157 -0.03 48.93 1.07
N ASN A 158 0.33 49.89 1.93
CA ASN A 158 1.69 50.40 2.04
C ASN A 158 2.62 49.36 2.69
N GLU A 159 3.95 49.51 2.52
CA GLU A 159 4.94 48.52 3.01
C GLU A 159 4.89 48.32 4.54
N GLU A 160 4.62 49.39 5.31
CA GLU A 160 4.44 49.32 6.76
C GLU A 160 3.13 48.63 7.16
N GLU A 161 2.05 48.86 6.41
CA GLU A 161 0.75 48.20 6.62
C GLU A 161 0.85 46.71 6.31
N LEU A 162 1.63 46.34 5.29
CA LEU A 162 1.89 44.95 4.90
C LEU A 162 2.71 44.21 5.98
N GLN A 163 3.69 44.88 6.60
CA GLN A 163 4.44 44.31 7.72
C GLN A 163 3.58 44.14 8.98
N ASN A 164 2.71 45.11 9.28
CA ASN A 164 1.76 45.00 10.39
C ASN A 164 0.73 43.90 10.14
N PHE A 165 0.25 43.77 8.90
CA PHE A 165 -0.65 42.69 8.50
C PHE A 165 0.01 41.32 8.61
N LYS A 166 1.27 41.18 8.17
CA LYS A 166 2.04 39.94 8.34
C LYS A 166 2.14 39.54 9.81
N LYS A 167 2.51 40.47 10.70
CA LYS A 167 2.57 40.21 12.16
C LYS A 167 1.20 39.83 12.74
N TRP A 168 0.13 40.46 12.25
CA TRP A 168 -1.23 40.10 12.66
C TRP A 168 -1.61 38.68 12.21
N ILE A 169 -1.29 38.30 10.98
CA ILE A 169 -1.50 36.94 10.45
C ILE A 169 -0.69 35.93 11.26
N GLU A 170 0.59 36.18 11.53
CA GLU A 170 1.43 35.31 12.35
C GLU A 170 0.86 35.14 13.78
N GLY A 171 0.39 36.23 14.38
CA GLY A 171 -0.31 36.18 15.67
C GLY A 171 -1.62 35.40 15.61
N LYS A 172 -2.39 35.53 14.53
CA LYS A 172 -3.61 34.77 14.29
C LYS A 172 -3.33 33.28 14.09
N ILE A 173 -2.31 32.93 13.31
CA ILE A 173 -1.87 31.55 13.12
C ILE A 173 -1.47 30.96 14.47
N SER A 174 -0.60 31.62 15.23
CA SER A 174 -0.16 31.13 16.54
C SER A 174 -1.31 31.00 17.55
N SER A 175 -2.25 31.96 17.56
CA SER A 175 -3.46 31.86 18.37
C SER A 175 -4.34 30.69 17.95
N ASN A 176 -4.48 30.43 16.66
CA ASN A 176 -5.27 29.31 16.14
C ASN A 176 -4.60 27.98 16.45
N GLU A 177 -3.27 27.87 16.32
CA GLU A 177 -2.50 26.68 16.70
C GLU A 177 -2.69 26.35 18.17
N ASN A 178 -2.60 27.36 19.06
CA ASN A 178 -2.87 27.17 20.48
C ASN A 178 -4.31 26.70 20.74
N MET A 179 -5.30 27.27 20.05
CA MET A 179 -6.68 26.81 20.16
C MET A 179 -6.86 25.37 19.66
N ILE A 180 -6.24 25.01 18.53
CA ILE A 180 -6.26 23.64 17.99
C ILE A 180 -5.66 22.67 19.00
N TYR A 181 -4.52 23.03 19.62
CA TYR A 181 -3.90 22.23 20.67
C TYR A 181 -4.82 22.04 21.87
N GLU A 182 -5.41 23.11 22.40
CA GLU A 182 -6.34 23.03 23.53
C GLU A 182 -7.58 22.19 23.22
N TYR A 183 -8.19 22.37 22.04
CA TYR A 183 -9.33 21.55 21.61
C TYR A 183 -8.94 20.09 21.44
N SER A 184 -7.79 19.80 20.82
CA SER A 184 -7.29 18.43 20.65
C SER A 184 -7.04 17.77 22.01
N HIS A 185 -6.49 18.53 22.97
CA HIS A 185 -6.28 18.07 24.33
C HIS A 185 -7.60 17.75 25.04
N GLN A 186 -8.59 18.64 24.96
CA GLN A 186 -9.92 18.43 25.54
C GLN A 186 -10.64 17.23 24.91
N ILE A 187 -10.59 17.08 23.59
CA ILE A 187 -11.13 15.93 22.86
C ILE A 187 -10.49 14.65 23.37
N THR A 188 -9.16 14.61 23.48
CA THR A 188 -8.40 13.45 23.97
C THR A 188 -8.79 13.10 25.41
N GLN A 189 -8.95 14.10 26.29
CA GLN A 189 -9.40 13.87 27.67
C GLN A 189 -10.82 13.28 27.72
N MET A 190 -11.75 13.84 26.94
CA MET A 190 -13.13 13.35 26.86
C MET A 190 -13.19 11.94 26.29
N TYR A 191 -12.42 11.69 25.24
CA TYR A 191 -12.27 10.38 24.62
C TYR A 191 -11.75 9.32 25.59
N ASN A 192 -10.70 9.63 26.35
CA ASN A 192 -10.17 8.73 27.36
C ASN A 192 -11.18 8.42 28.47
N LYS A 193 -11.94 9.43 28.92
CA LYS A 193 -13.03 9.21 29.89
C LYS A 193 -14.12 8.30 29.31
N LEU A 194 -14.49 8.50 28.05
CA LEU A 194 -15.55 7.76 27.37
C LEU A 194 -15.14 6.31 27.12
N ASN A 195 -13.90 6.05 26.67
CA ASN A 195 -13.36 4.70 26.53
C ASN A 195 -13.28 3.95 27.85
N ASN A 196 -12.85 4.60 28.93
CA ASN A 196 -12.85 4.00 30.27
C ASN A 196 -14.26 3.59 30.71
N ASN A 197 -15.27 4.37 30.34
CA ASN A 197 -16.67 4.10 30.67
C ASN A 197 -17.31 3.03 29.77
N LEU A 198 -16.93 2.95 28.49
CA LEU A 198 -17.53 2.00 27.54
C LEU A 198 -17.09 0.55 27.77
N CYS A 199 -16.10 0.30 28.63
CA CYS A 199 -15.72 -1.05 29.10
C CYS A 199 -15.60 -2.08 27.96
N VAL A 200 -15.10 -1.65 26.80
CA VAL A 200 -15.07 -2.49 25.61
C VAL A 200 -13.93 -3.50 25.81
N LYS A 201 -14.30 -4.77 25.99
CA LYS A 201 -13.38 -5.92 25.97
C LYS A 201 -12.72 -6.17 24.60
N ALA A 202 -12.79 -5.21 23.69
CA ALA A 202 -12.06 -5.22 22.43
C ALA A 202 -10.73 -4.51 22.67
N ASN A 203 -9.65 -5.07 22.14
CA ASN A 203 -8.28 -4.60 22.37
C ASN A 203 -7.96 -3.24 21.69
N GLY A 204 -8.90 -2.28 21.68
CA GLY A 204 -8.73 -0.97 21.05
C GLY A 204 -9.76 0.06 21.49
N SER A 205 -9.34 1.32 21.48
CA SER A 205 -10.19 2.49 21.65
C SER A 205 -10.97 2.78 20.36
N LEU A 206 -12.27 3.04 20.45
CA LEU A 206 -13.11 3.38 19.29
C LEU A 206 -12.75 4.75 18.73
N THR A 207 -12.38 4.89 17.46
CA THR A 207 -12.02 6.18 16.87
C THR A 207 -13.16 7.21 16.94
N ILE A 208 -12.83 8.51 16.79
CA ILE A 208 -13.85 9.58 16.78
C ILE A 208 -14.89 9.33 15.69
N PHE A 209 -14.47 8.85 14.52
CA PHE A 209 -15.37 8.56 13.42
C PHE A 209 -16.27 7.34 13.73
N GLU A 210 -15.76 6.31 14.42
CA GLU A 210 -16.58 5.19 14.89
C GLU A 210 -17.65 5.65 15.89
N LEU A 211 -17.30 6.56 16.81
CA LEU A 211 -18.27 7.15 17.73
C LEU A 211 -19.35 7.97 17.00
N LEU A 212 -18.96 8.74 15.97
CA LEU A 212 -19.92 9.47 15.13
C LEU A 212 -20.82 8.53 14.34
N ALA A 213 -20.27 7.43 13.81
CA ALA A 213 -21.02 6.41 13.10
C ALA A 213 -22.02 5.67 14.01
N LEU A 214 -21.78 5.58 15.32
CA LEU A 214 -22.76 5.01 16.27
C LEU A 214 -23.95 5.93 16.54
N ASN A 215 -23.77 7.25 16.41
CA ASN A 215 -24.78 8.23 16.79
C ASN A 215 -25.52 8.86 15.58
N ASN A 216 -24.95 8.78 14.37
CA ASN A 216 -25.51 9.39 13.17
C ASN A 216 -25.60 8.38 12.03
N GLN A 217 -26.82 8.17 11.52
CA GLN A 217 -27.12 7.25 10.42
C GLN A 217 -26.31 7.54 9.15
N SER A 218 -26.11 8.81 8.77
CA SER A 218 -25.32 9.12 7.56
C SER A 218 -23.86 8.74 7.72
N CYS A 219 -23.29 8.96 8.92
CA CYS A 219 -21.95 8.52 9.27
C CYS A 219 -21.87 6.99 9.33
N THR A 220 -22.91 6.30 9.81
CA THR A 220 -22.98 4.83 9.81
C THR A 220 -22.90 4.27 8.40
N GLU A 221 -23.74 4.77 7.50
CA GLU A 221 -23.77 4.31 6.10
C GLU A 221 -22.41 4.58 5.42
N HIS A 222 -21.84 5.76 5.65
CA HIS A 222 -20.50 6.09 5.14
C HIS A 222 -19.41 5.18 5.71
N PHE A 223 -19.43 4.90 7.01
CA PHE A 223 -18.48 4.00 7.65
C PHE A 223 -18.58 2.59 7.07
N ILE A 224 -19.78 2.03 6.96
CA ILE A 224 -20.00 0.69 6.42
C ILE A 224 -19.49 0.61 4.98
N ASN A 225 -19.90 1.54 4.11
CA ASN A 225 -19.54 1.54 2.69
C ASN A 225 -18.03 1.68 2.46
N ASN A 226 -17.32 2.43 3.30
CA ASN A 226 -15.88 2.59 3.18
C ASN A 226 -15.07 1.51 3.94
N SER A 227 -15.69 0.82 4.90
CA SER A 227 -15.07 -0.29 5.64
C SER A 227 -15.01 -1.59 4.82
N GLU A 228 -16.04 -1.85 3.99
CA GLU A 228 -16.17 -3.09 3.23
C GLU A 228 -14.98 -3.36 2.28
N PRO A 229 -14.52 -2.40 1.45
CA PRO A 229 -13.34 -2.59 0.59
C PRO A 229 -12.07 -2.92 1.39
N VAL A 230 -11.89 -2.27 2.54
CA VAL A 230 -10.72 -2.46 3.42
C VAL A 230 -10.75 -3.84 4.06
N LEU A 231 -11.93 -4.29 4.51
CA LEU A 231 -12.11 -5.65 5.01
C LEU A 231 -11.82 -6.70 3.93
N HIS A 232 -12.23 -6.46 2.68
CA HIS A 232 -11.88 -7.35 1.57
C HIS A 232 -10.37 -7.41 1.31
N GLN A 233 -9.67 -6.28 1.40
CA GLN A 233 -8.21 -6.21 1.28
C GLN A 233 -7.53 -6.99 2.41
N LEU A 234 -7.92 -6.76 3.67
CA LEU A 234 -7.37 -7.45 4.84
C LEU A 234 -7.64 -8.96 4.81
N ASN A 235 -8.84 -9.38 4.43
CA ASN A 235 -9.17 -10.79 4.26
C ASN A 235 -8.34 -11.44 3.13
N ALA A 236 -8.15 -10.75 2.02
CA ALA A 236 -7.29 -11.26 0.94
C ALA A 236 -5.82 -11.35 1.38
N TYR A 237 -5.36 -10.38 2.17
CA TYR A 237 -3.99 -10.35 2.69
C TYR A 237 -3.73 -11.45 3.71
N THR A 238 -4.63 -11.66 4.67
CA THR A 238 -4.53 -12.74 5.65
C THR A 238 -4.56 -14.12 4.98
N GLU A 239 -5.39 -14.30 3.96
CA GLU A 239 -5.39 -15.52 3.15
C GLU A 239 -4.09 -15.71 2.36
N TRP A 240 -3.51 -14.64 1.83
CA TRP A 240 -2.21 -14.65 1.17
C TRP A 240 -1.09 -15.07 2.12
N LEU A 241 -1.01 -14.47 3.32
CA LEU A 241 0.03 -14.76 4.32
C LEU A 241 0.10 -16.25 4.69
N LYS A 242 -1.06 -16.92 4.79
CA LYS A 242 -1.12 -18.37 5.06
C LYS A 242 -0.42 -19.22 3.98
N HIS A 243 -0.32 -18.72 2.76
CA HIS A 243 0.14 -19.45 1.58
C HIS A 243 1.41 -18.85 0.95
N GLU A 244 1.91 -17.75 1.49
CA GLU A 244 3.05 -16.97 0.98
C GLU A 244 4.30 -17.86 0.80
N LYS A 245 4.56 -18.77 1.74
CA LYS A 245 5.71 -19.69 1.68
C LYS A 245 5.72 -20.55 0.41
N ILE A 246 4.55 -21.01 -0.02
CA ILE A 246 4.40 -21.86 -1.21
C ILE A 246 4.72 -21.04 -2.47
N PHE A 247 4.29 -19.77 -2.51
CA PHE A 247 4.65 -18.87 -3.60
C PHE A 247 6.16 -18.64 -3.69
N TRP A 248 6.82 -18.37 -2.57
CA TRP A 248 8.26 -18.12 -2.58
C TRP A 248 9.06 -19.36 -3.01
N LYS A 249 8.66 -20.55 -2.55
CA LYS A 249 9.23 -21.81 -3.03
C LYS A 249 9.03 -21.99 -4.54
N TRP A 250 7.90 -21.57 -5.09
CA TRP A 250 7.70 -21.56 -6.53
C TRP A 250 8.56 -20.52 -7.25
N MET A 251 8.76 -19.34 -6.67
CA MET A 251 9.64 -18.29 -7.21
C MET A 251 11.10 -18.74 -7.32
N GLU A 252 11.57 -19.59 -6.41
CA GLU A 252 12.88 -20.26 -6.56
C GLU A 252 12.95 -21.03 -7.88
N SER A 253 11.88 -21.77 -8.24
CA SER A 253 11.81 -22.48 -9.53
C SER A 253 11.85 -21.54 -10.75
N VAL A 254 11.34 -20.32 -10.62
CA VAL A 254 11.41 -19.29 -11.67
C VAL A 254 12.86 -18.84 -11.89
N LEU A 255 13.65 -18.72 -10.81
CA LEU A 255 15.08 -18.42 -10.87
C LEU A 255 15.91 -19.57 -11.47
N TYR A 256 15.52 -20.82 -11.23
CA TYR A 256 16.24 -21.98 -11.79
C TYR A 256 15.94 -22.23 -13.27
N GLU A 257 14.74 -21.87 -13.74
CA GLU A 257 14.35 -22.06 -15.14
C GLU A 257 15.21 -21.22 -16.11
N GLU A 258 15.82 -20.14 -15.64
CA GLU A 258 16.80 -19.35 -16.38
C GLU A 258 18.07 -20.13 -16.71
N ARG A 259 18.49 -21.07 -15.85
CA ARG A 259 19.76 -21.79 -16.02
C ARG A 259 19.70 -22.93 -17.05
N LYS A 260 18.50 -23.25 -17.54
CA LYS A 260 18.27 -24.30 -18.54
C LYS A 260 18.27 -23.77 -19.98
N VAL A 261 18.23 -22.45 -20.15
CA VAL A 261 18.33 -21.75 -21.44
C VAL A 261 19.76 -21.28 -21.62
#